data_AF-A0A4R5KRT0-F1
#
_entry.id   AF-A0A4R5KRT0-F1
#
_cell.length_a   1.000
_cell.length_b   1.000
_cell.length_c   1.000
_cell.angle_alpha   90.00
_cell.angle_beta   90.00
_cell.angle_gamma   90.00
#
_symmetry.space_group_name_H-M   'P 1'
#
loop_
_entity.id
_entity.type
_entity.pdbx_description
1 polymer ?
#
loop_
_entity_poly.entity_id
_entity_poly.type
_entity_poly.pdbx_seq_one_letter_code
_entity_poly.pdbx_strand_id
1 'polypeptide(L)' 'MEKYSTLIGVVLEKLGQTYKELTFNYNGLDAILKEHSAEEAANTPELITIRDLRDTYGELIAQLEQRWPGIKD' A
#
# COMPACT_ATOMS: atom_id res chain seq x y z
N MET A 1 32.16 -0.14 11.31
CA MET A 1 30.95 -0.61 10.59
C MET A 1 29.65 -0.30 11.34
N GLU A 2 29.67 -0.14 12.67
CA GLU A 2 28.46 0.08 13.49
C GLU A 2 27.68 1.37 13.20
N LYS A 3 28.37 2.49 12.86
CA LYS A 3 27.75 3.82 12.70
C LYS A 3 26.58 3.85 11.71
N TYR A 4 26.69 3.14 10.58
CA TYR A 4 25.63 3.09 9.58
C TYR A 4 24.61 2.00 9.88
N SER A 5 25.02 0.94 10.58
CA SER A 5 24.16 -0.22 10.87
C SER A 5 22.93 0.18 11.68
N THR A 6 23.09 1.02 12.71
CA THR A 6 21.96 1.49 13.52
C THR A 6 20.97 2.32 12.71
N LEU A 7 21.46 3.27 11.89
CA LEU A 7 20.60 4.08 11.05
C LEU A 7 19.86 3.23 10.00
N ILE A 8 20.57 2.30 9.36
CA ILE A 8 19.97 1.37 8.39
C ILE A 8 18.85 0.57 9.05
N GLY A 9 19.08 0.01 10.25
CA GLY A 9 18.06 -0.74 10.99
C GLY A 9 16.79 0.09 11.24
N VAL A 10 16.94 1.30 11.78
CA VAL A 10 15.80 2.20 12.04
C VAL A 10 15.04 2.56 10.76
N VAL A 11 15.75 2.80 9.65
CA VAL A 11 15.12 3.12 8.37
C VAL A 11 14.36 1.91 7.81
N LEU A 12 14.91 0.70 7.93
CA LEU A 12 14.22 -0.53 7.52
C LEU A 12 12.96 -0.79 8.36
N GLU A 13 13.01 -0.59 9.67
CA GLU A 13 11.84 -0.69 10.54
C GLU A 13 10.73 0.30 10.13
N LYS A 14 11.10 1.56 9.87
CA LYS A 14 10.16 2.56 9.38
C LYS A 14 9.58 2.20 8.03
N LEU A 15 10.39 1.66 7.13
CA LEU A 15 9.92 1.21 5.82
C LEU A 15 8.92 0.07 5.96
N GLY A 16 9.16 -0.88 6.89
CA GLY A 16 8.21 -1.93 7.23
C GLY A 16 6.90 -1.41 7.82
N GLN A 17 6.95 -0.36 8.66
CA GLN A 17 5.74 0.32 9.14
C GLN A 17 4.96 0.97 8.00
N THR A 18 5.65 1.71 7.13
CA THR A 18 5.03 2.30 5.93
C THR A 18 4.37 1.24 5.06
N TYR A 19 5.05 0.12 4.79
CA TYR A 19 4.47 -0.98 4.03
C TYR A 19 3.16 -1.52 4.64
N LYS A 20 3.11 -1.68 5.97
CA LYS A 20 1.90 -2.11 6.69
C LYS A 20 0.77 -1.09 6.56
N GLU A 21 1.06 0.20 6.67
CA GLU A 21 0.06 1.27 6.49
C GLU A 21 -0.48 1.32 5.06
N LEU A 22 0.40 1.21 4.05
CA LEU A 22 -0.01 1.14 2.64
C LEU A 22 -0.93 -0.07 2.40
N THR A 23 -0.55 -1.24 2.93
CA THR A 23 -1.33 -2.48 2.80
C THR A 23 -2.68 -2.38 3.50
N PHE A 24 -2.72 -1.76 4.70
CA PHE A 24 -3.96 -1.52 5.43
C PHE A 24 -4.92 -0.64 4.63
N ASN A 25 -4.43 0.48 4.07
CA ASN A 25 -5.24 1.39 3.26
C ASN A 25 -5.71 0.73 1.96
N TYR A 26 -4.81 0.02 1.26
CA TYR A 26 -5.17 -0.76 0.07
C TYR A 26 -6.33 -1.72 0.37
N ASN A 27 -6.20 -2.53 1.42
CA ASN A 27 -7.22 -3.51 1.79
C ASN A 27 -8.55 -2.85 2.19
N GLY A 28 -8.50 -1.72 2.90
CA GLY A 28 -9.69 -0.96 3.26
C GLY A 28 -10.44 -0.41 2.05
N LEU A 29 -9.72 0.19 1.10
CA LEU A 29 -10.32 0.72 -0.13
C LEU A 29 -10.82 -0.41 -1.04
N ASP A 30 -10.09 -1.52 -1.14
CA ASP A 30 -10.51 -2.69 -1.91
C ASP A 30 -11.76 -3.36 -1.33
N ALA A 31 -11.88 -3.40 0.01
CA ALA A 31 -13.09 -3.89 0.67
C ALA A 31 -14.31 -3.03 0.32
N ILE A 32 -14.18 -1.70 0.38
CA ILE A 32 -15.27 -0.78 -0.01
C ILE A 32 -15.71 -1.05 -1.46
N LEU A 33 -14.77 -1.14 -2.40
CA LEU A 33 -15.10 -1.37 -3.81
C LEU A 33 -15.80 -2.70 -4.06
N LYS A 34 -15.51 -3.73 -3.25
CA LYS A 34 -16.15 -5.06 -3.34
C LYS A 34 -17.60 -5.08 -2.86
N GLU A 35 -18.04 -4.05 -2.12
CA GLU A 35 -19.43 -3.90 -1.68
C GLU A 35 -20.34 -3.32 -2.78
N HIS A 36 -19.76 -2.83 -3.88
CA HIS A 36 -20.49 -2.18 -4.96
C HIS A 36 -20.45 -3.01 -6.26
N SER A 37 -21.49 -2.85 -7.08
CA SER A 37 -21.49 -3.44 -8.42
C SER A 37 -20.46 -2.77 -9.33
N ALA A 38 -20.04 -3.46 -10.38
CA ALA A 38 -19.13 -2.90 -11.38
C ALA A 38 -19.73 -1.66 -12.08
N GLU A 39 -21.05 -1.62 -12.24
CA GLU A 39 -21.76 -0.47 -12.82
C GLU A 39 -21.71 0.74 -11.89
N GLU A 40 -21.98 0.56 -10.60
CA GLU A 40 -21.87 1.65 -9.61
C GLU A 40 -20.42 2.14 -9.48
N ALA A 41 -19.46 1.23 -9.40
CA ALA A 41 -18.04 1.58 -9.31
C ALA A 41 -17.53 2.34 -10.55
N ALA A 42 -18.17 2.16 -11.71
CA ALA A 42 -17.82 2.85 -12.95
C ALA A 42 -18.48 4.23 -13.10
N ASN A 43 -19.58 4.51 -12.38
CA ASN A 43 -20.40 5.70 -12.60
C ASN A 43 -20.51 6.64 -11.38
N THR A 44 -20.11 6.19 -10.18
CA THR A 44 -20.10 7.02 -8.98
C THR A 44 -18.72 7.71 -8.82
N PRO A 45 -18.63 9.05 -8.85
CA PRO A 45 -17.37 9.78 -8.76
C PRO A 45 -16.50 9.43 -7.55
N GLU A 46 -17.11 9.22 -6.40
CA GLU A 46 -16.42 8.83 -5.16
C GLU A 46 -15.79 7.45 -5.28
N LEU A 47 -16.51 6.48 -5.87
CA LEU A 47 -15.99 5.13 -6.09
C LEU A 47 -14.86 5.10 -7.13
N ILE A 48 -14.95 5.93 -8.16
CA ILE A 48 -13.87 6.14 -9.13
C ILE A 48 -12.61 6.65 -8.40
N THR A 49 -12.77 7.65 -7.53
CA THR A 49 -11.65 8.20 -6.75
C THR A 49 -11.06 7.16 -5.80
N ILE A 50 -11.89 6.39 -5.10
CA ILE A 50 -11.46 5.29 -4.22
C ILE A 50 -10.67 4.24 -5.01
N ARG A 51 -11.13 3.90 -6.22
CA ARG A 51 -10.45 2.98 -7.13
C ARG A 51 -9.05 3.47 -7.48
N ASP A 52 -8.95 4.73 -7.91
CA ASP A 52 -7.67 5.32 -8.32
C ASP A 52 -6.68 5.41 -7.13
N LEU A 53 -7.18 5.73 -5.92
CA LEU A 53 -6.39 5.70 -4.69
C LEU A 53 -5.91 4.29 -4.33
N ARG A 54 -6.80 3.29 -4.38
CA ARG A 54 -6.44 1.88 -4.15
C ARG A 54 -5.36 1.44 -5.13
N ASP A 55 -5.53 1.73 -6.41
CA ASP A 55 -4.58 1.31 -7.45
C ASP A 55 -3.21 1.96 -7.23
N THR A 56 -3.19 3.24 -6.83
CA THR A 56 -1.96 3.94 -6.42
C THR A 56 -1.28 3.24 -5.24
N TYR A 57 -2.02 2.86 -4.19
CA TYR A 57 -1.45 2.08 -3.08
C TYR A 57 -0.88 0.74 -3.56
N GLY A 58 -1.60 0.04 -4.45
CA GLY A 58 -1.15 -1.23 -5.02
C GLY A 58 0.17 -1.11 -5.78
N GLU A 59 0.33 -0.04 -6.57
CA GLU A 59 1.58 0.24 -7.28
C GLU A 59 2.75 0.51 -6.33
N LEU A 60 2.53 1.31 -5.27
CA LEU A 60 3.55 1.60 -4.26
C LEU A 60 3.97 0.33 -3.51
N ILE A 61 3.00 -0.51 -3.13
CA ILE A 61 3.25 -1.81 -2.50
C ILE A 61 4.11 -2.67 -3.43
N ALA A 62 3.71 -2.85 -4.69
CA ALA A 62 4.43 -3.68 -5.64
C ALA A 62 5.88 -3.20 -5.85
N GLN A 63 6.11 -1.89 -5.92
CA GLN A 63 7.45 -1.33 -6.02
C GLN A 63 8.30 -1.61 -4.77
N LEU A 64 7.72 -1.48 -3.57
CA LEU A 64 8.41 -1.81 -2.32
C LEU A 64 8.78 -3.29 -2.25
N GLU A 65 7.85 -4.18 -2.60
CA GLU A 65 8.10 -5.62 -2.62
C GLU A 65 9.16 -6.02 -3.65
N GLN A 66 9.16 -5.38 -4.82
CA GLN A 66 10.19 -5.62 -5.84
C GLN A 66 11.58 -5.16 -5.36
N ARG A 67 11.66 -4.00 -4.68
CA ARG A 67 12.93 -3.43 -4.24
C ARG A 67 13.46 -4.09 -2.96
N TRP A 68 12.55 -4.54 -2.09
CA TRP A 68 12.83 -5.11 -0.78
C TRP A 68 11.98 -6.38 -0.57
N PRO A 69 12.37 -7.53 -1.15
CA PRO A 69 11.54 -8.74 -1.11
C PRO A 69 11.20 -9.23 0.30
N GLY A 70 12.08 -8.99 1.28
CA GLY A 70 11.86 -9.33 2.69
C GLY A 70 11.01 -8.34 3.49
N ILE A 71 10.39 -7.34 2.84
CA ILE A 71 9.53 -6.36 3.53
C ILE A 71 8.18 -6.96 3.96
N LYS A 72 7.81 -8.12 3.39
CA LYS A 72 6.58 -8.85 3.72
C LYS A 72 6.68 -9.66 5.02
N ASP A 73 7.91 -9.95 5.46
CA ASP A 73 8.22 -10.73 6.66
C ASP A 73 8.11 -9.86 7.93
#